data_AF-A0AAR5NWL7-F1
#
_entry.id   AF-A0AAR5NWL7-F1
#
_cell.length_a   1.000
_cell.length_b   1.000
_cell.length_c   1.000
_cell.angle_alpha   90.00
_cell.angle_beta   90.00
_cell.angle_gamma   90.00
#
_symmetry.space_group_name_H-M   'P 1'
#
loop_
_entity.id
_entity.type
_entity.pdbx_description
1 polymer ?
#
loop_
_entity_poly.entity_id
_entity_poly.type
_entity_poly.pdbx_seq_one_letter_code
_entity_poly.pdbx_strand_id
1 'polypeptide(L)'
;MPKVSNIIRSEATPDVSGRPLIQDTTWQLADGTYWSKYDLCGYIRETPWFGVYGGGFGGWIVSASREYHSAGPLKQELLVHQDSLMLNYFHSTHFGTPNLLVPPGWSKFFGPYLVYINTGSEEEVLADAANQALIEQSQWPYSWVEDEEYPLSRGSVSGRVTGQTKAMVVVYDAVEQQFDLQNLGYLFHAETNEDGTFAIENIRPGSYDVVAYPLAGHGSENLARKSITVEAGGLREVGDLELPEPTGIIWAIGETDRKSDGFRYSHELRNFYWHLVTPKKLQFVVGQSNHSREWYYSQSEGVWQVVYEDQPDNQGRILRLAIAAATGSLIFNVTTAHLQVEVNDFALADFEFDNDKAVYRDALQSGNFFWEKITVPAETVIDGENVLSLRVTRGSIMYDAISLAREAA
;
A
#
# COMPACT_ATOMS: atom_id res chain seq x y z
N MET A 1 -4.48 16.23 -0.80
CA MET A 1 -4.65 14.96 -1.55
C MET A 1 -3.27 14.47 -1.96
N PRO A 2 -2.91 13.21 -1.71
CA PRO A 2 -1.68 12.65 -2.30
C PRO A 2 -1.79 12.77 -3.82
N LYS A 3 -0.75 13.32 -4.45
CA LYS A 3 -0.70 13.65 -5.89
C LYS A 3 -0.67 12.43 -6.83
N VAL A 4 -1.01 11.23 -6.34
CA VAL A 4 -0.67 9.94 -6.97
C VAL A 4 -1.88 9.28 -7.65
N SER A 5 -2.98 10.00 -7.89
CA SER A 5 -4.16 9.39 -8.50
C SER A 5 -4.99 10.35 -9.35
N ASN A 6 -5.51 9.84 -10.47
CA ASN A 6 -6.37 10.55 -11.42
C ASN A 6 -7.86 10.20 -11.20
N ILE A 7 -8.32 10.15 -9.96
CA ILE A 7 -9.62 9.53 -9.58
C ILE A 7 -10.83 10.48 -9.67
N ILE A 8 -10.57 11.75 -9.97
CA ILE A 8 -11.58 12.78 -10.24
C ILE A 8 -11.24 13.34 -11.63
N ARG A 9 -12.11 13.14 -12.62
CA ARG A 9 -11.78 13.50 -14.01
C ARG A 9 -12.92 14.17 -14.76
N SER A 10 -12.52 15.09 -15.63
CA SER A 10 -13.38 15.68 -16.67
C SER A 10 -12.94 15.33 -18.09
N GLU A 11 -11.76 14.73 -18.22
CA GLU A 11 -11.15 14.45 -19.51
C GLU A 11 -11.71 13.17 -20.12
N ALA A 12 -12.06 13.26 -21.41
CA ALA A 12 -12.40 12.11 -22.22
C ALA A 12 -11.27 11.07 -22.21
N THR A 13 -11.64 9.80 -22.31
CA THR A 13 -10.68 8.73 -22.54
C THR A 13 -9.99 8.93 -23.89
N PRO A 14 -8.66 8.83 -23.99
CA PRO A 14 -7.97 8.85 -25.28
C PRO A 14 -8.49 7.74 -26.21
N ASP A 15 -8.59 8.04 -27.51
CA ASP A 15 -8.95 7.02 -28.50
C ASP A 15 -7.81 6.01 -28.69
N VAL A 16 -8.03 4.81 -28.15
CA VAL A 16 -7.12 3.67 -28.24
C VAL A 16 -7.42 2.75 -29.43
N SER A 17 -8.39 3.09 -30.28
CA SER A 17 -8.77 2.29 -31.45
C SER A 17 -7.60 2.15 -32.42
N GLY A 18 -7.23 0.90 -32.74
CA GLY A 18 -6.08 0.61 -33.61
C GLY A 18 -4.71 0.95 -33.03
N ARG A 19 -4.64 1.32 -31.74
CA ARG A 19 -3.36 1.54 -31.04
C ARG A 19 -2.71 0.22 -30.62
N PRO A 20 -1.37 0.14 -30.59
CA PRO A 20 -0.68 -1.04 -30.06
C PRO A 20 -1.03 -1.27 -28.59
N LEU A 21 -1.53 -2.48 -28.28
CA LEU A 21 -1.66 -2.95 -26.91
C LEU A 21 -0.28 -3.39 -26.41
N ILE A 22 0.19 -2.80 -25.31
CA ILE A 22 1.51 -3.08 -24.73
C ILE A 22 1.42 -4.23 -23.73
N GLN A 23 0.49 -4.13 -22.78
CA GLN A 23 0.14 -5.16 -21.80
C GLN A 23 -1.21 -4.83 -21.17
N ASP A 24 -1.81 -5.75 -20.42
CA ASP A 24 -2.96 -5.57 -19.49
C ASP A 24 -3.72 -4.24 -19.58
N THR A 25 -4.44 -4.01 -20.69
CA THR A 25 -5.20 -2.77 -20.92
C THR A 25 -4.37 -1.48 -20.77
N THR A 26 -3.20 -1.47 -21.41
CA THR A 26 -2.27 -0.36 -21.58
C THR A 26 -1.92 -0.22 -23.06
N TRP A 27 -2.09 0.98 -23.61
CA TRP A 27 -1.88 1.27 -25.02
C TRP A 27 -0.83 2.36 -25.21
N GLN A 28 -0.06 2.25 -26.30
CA GLN A 28 0.76 3.36 -26.76
C GLN A 28 -0.05 4.27 -27.69
N LEU A 29 -0.13 5.55 -27.35
CA LEU A 29 -0.85 6.57 -28.10
C LEU A 29 -0.06 7.05 -29.33
N ALA A 30 -0.70 7.83 -30.19
CA ALA A 30 -0.13 8.31 -31.45
C ALA A 30 1.15 9.15 -31.27
N ASP A 31 1.23 9.90 -30.17
CA ASP A 31 2.34 10.77 -29.82
C ASP A 31 3.48 10.03 -29.09
N GLY A 32 3.35 8.71 -28.93
CA GLY A 32 4.32 7.85 -28.25
C GLY A 32 4.12 7.76 -26.73
N THR A 33 3.19 8.51 -26.15
CA THR A 33 2.82 8.39 -24.73
C THR A 33 2.00 7.14 -24.46
N TYR A 34 1.69 6.87 -23.20
CA TYR A 34 0.94 5.68 -22.79
C TYR A 34 -0.31 6.05 -22.03
N TRP A 35 -1.37 5.28 -22.28
CA TRP A 35 -2.61 5.35 -21.51
C TRP A 35 -2.97 3.96 -20.99
N SER A 36 -3.27 3.89 -19.70
CA SER A 36 -3.68 2.68 -19.01
C SER A 36 -4.95 2.96 -18.23
N LYS A 37 -5.87 1.98 -18.16
CA LYS A 37 -7.00 2.12 -17.22
C LYS A 37 -6.51 2.20 -15.77
N TYR A 38 -5.33 1.64 -15.47
CA TYR A 38 -4.78 1.60 -14.12
C TYR A 38 -4.19 2.94 -13.66
N ASP A 39 -4.04 3.91 -14.57
CA ASP A 39 -3.76 5.31 -14.25
C ASP A 39 -4.89 5.94 -13.40
N LEU A 40 -6.06 5.30 -13.39
CA LEU A 40 -7.30 5.73 -12.73
C LEU A 40 -7.56 5.01 -11.40
N CYS A 41 -6.57 4.27 -10.91
CA CYS A 41 -6.63 3.61 -9.61
C CYS A 41 -6.30 4.58 -8.46
N GLY A 42 -6.85 4.31 -7.29
CA GLY A 42 -6.55 5.02 -6.05
C GLY A 42 -6.71 4.11 -4.82
N TYR A 43 -6.32 4.61 -3.66
CA TYR A 43 -6.50 3.92 -2.38
C TYR A 43 -7.96 4.00 -1.93
N ILE A 44 -8.72 2.92 -2.11
CA ILE A 44 -10.18 2.92 -1.94
C ILE A 44 -10.59 3.28 -0.51
N ARG A 45 -9.80 2.88 0.48
CA ARG A 45 -10.08 3.13 1.91
C ARG A 45 -9.77 4.56 2.34
N GLU A 46 -8.89 5.25 1.63
CA GLU A 46 -8.53 6.66 1.85
C GLU A 46 -9.40 7.61 1.00
N THR A 47 -10.23 7.07 0.10
CA THR A 47 -11.01 7.86 -0.84
C THR A 47 -12.48 7.92 -0.42
N PRO A 48 -12.94 8.98 0.26
CA PRO A 48 -14.34 9.11 0.68
C PRO A 48 -15.30 9.38 -0.50
N TRP A 49 -14.79 10.03 -1.56
CA TRP A 49 -15.54 10.26 -2.79
C TRP A 49 -14.62 10.30 -4.01
N PHE A 50 -15.16 9.90 -5.16
CA PHE A 50 -14.50 9.95 -6.47
C PHE A 50 -15.55 10.00 -7.57
N GLY A 51 -15.16 10.35 -8.80
CA GLY A 51 -16.12 10.41 -9.89
C GLY A 51 -15.68 11.23 -11.08
N VAL A 52 -16.67 11.64 -11.87
CA VAL A 52 -16.49 12.27 -13.17
C VAL A 52 -17.34 13.53 -13.27
N TYR A 53 -16.85 14.55 -13.98
CA TYR A 53 -17.58 15.80 -14.16
C TYR A 53 -17.37 16.39 -15.57
N GLY A 54 -18.24 17.28 -16.01
CA GLY A 54 -18.13 17.93 -17.31
C GLY A 54 -19.49 18.33 -17.86
N GLY A 55 -19.49 19.28 -18.81
CA GLY A 55 -20.72 19.73 -19.47
C GLY A 55 -21.77 20.34 -18.52
N GLY A 56 -21.36 20.81 -17.34
CA GLY A 56 -22.25 21.35 -16.32
C GLY A 56 -22.80 20.34 -15.32
N PHE A 57 -22.31 19.10 -15.33
CA PHE A 57 -22.74 18.00 -14.45
C PHE A 57 -21.56 17.39 -13.69
N GLY A 58 -21.84 16.84 -12.51
CA GLY A 58 -20.94 15.96 -11.77
C GLY A 58 -21.67 14.66 -11.41
N GLY A 59 -20.95 13.54 -11.47
CA GLY A 59 -21.39 12.24 -10.98
C GLY A 59 -20.33 11.65 -10.06
N TRP A 60 -20.77 11.15 -8.90
CA TRP A 60 -19.87 10.79 -7.81
C TRP A 60 -20.32 9.51 -7.11
N ILE A 61 -19.34 8.72 -6.68
CA ILE A 61 -19.51 7.70 -5.65
C ILE A 61 -19.03 8.31 -4.34
N VAL A 62 -19.91 8.37 -3.35
CA VAL A 62 -19.63 8.88 -2.01
C VAL A 62 -19.85 7.75 -1.00
N SER A 63 -18.90 7.52 -0.11
CA SER A 63 -18.99 6.47 0.91
C SER A 63 -18.64 7.02 2.28
N ALA A 64 -19.58 6.92 3.21
CA ALA A 64 -19.37 7.35 4.59
C ALA A 64 -18.40 6.43 5.36
N SER A 65 -18.39 5.14 5.01
CA SER A 65 -17.44 4.16 5.51
C SER A 65 -16.95 3.26 4.39
N ARG A 66 -15.71 2.77 4.52
CA ARG A 66 -15.09 1.82 3.60
C ARG A 66 -14.93 0.42 4.23
N GLU A 67 -15.53 0.16 5.39
CA GLU A 67 -15.35 -1.05 6.21
C GLU A 67 -15.50 -2.38 5.45
N TYR A 68 -16.37 -2.40 4.43
CA TYR A 68 -16.79 -3.60 3.71
C TYR A 68 -15.87 -3.99 2.54
N HIS A 69 -14.91 -3.15 2.14
CA HIS A 69 -13.97 -3.50 1.07
C HIS A 69 -13.04 -4.64 1.49
N SER A 70 -12.47 -5.36 0.53
CA SER A 70 -11.41 -6.34 0.80
C SER A 70 -10.06 -5.67 1.09
N ALA A 71 -9.11 -6.47 1.59
CA ALA A 71 -7.71 -6.15 1.86
C ALA A 71 -7.48 -5.04 2.89
N GLY A 72 -6.22 -4.72 3.13
CA GLY A 72 -5.79 -3.79 4.19
C GLY A 72 -6.00 -2.31 3.87
N PRO A 73 -5.49 -1.41 4.74
CA PRO A 73 -5.53 0.05 4.54
C PRO A 73 -5.02 0.50 3.16
N LEU A 74 -3.96 -0.13 2.67
CA LEU A 74 -3.31 0.21 1.40
C LEU A 74 -3.97 -0.43 0.16
N LYS A 75 -5.22 -0.90 0.27
CA LYS A 75 -5.92 -1.47 -0.88
C LYS A 75 -6.13 -0.42 -1.97
N GLN A 76 -5.50 -0.66 -3.12
CA GLN A 76 -5.72 0.11 -4.33
C GLN A 76 -6.79 -0.52 -5.20
N GLU A 77 -7.53 0.31 -5.92
CA GLU A 77 -8.58 -0.16 -6.81
C GLU A 77 -8.92 0.82 -7.94
N LEU A 78 -9.51 0.31 -9.04
CA LEU A 78 -10.06 1.14 -10.11
C LEU A 78 -11.24 1.94 -9.57
N LEU A 79 -11.15 3.28 -9.59
CA LEU A 79 -12.21 4.16 -9.07
C LEU A 79 -13.03 4.78 -10.21
N VAL A 80 -12.33 5.32 -11.21
CA VAL A 80 -12.92 5.74 -12.49
C VAL A 80 -12.33 4.92 -13.63
N HIS A 81 -13.01 4.88 -14.77
CA HIS A 81 -12.60 4.09 -15.93
C HIS A 81 -12.90 4.84 -17.24
N GLN A 82 -12.62 4.17 -18.36
CA GLN A 82 -12.99 4.62 -19.71
C GLN A 82 -14.45 5.07 -19.78
N ASP A 83 -14.75 6.02 -20.66
CA ASP A 83 -16.11 6.47 -21.00
C ASP A 83 -16.94 6.97 -19.80
N SER A 84 -16.28 7.66 -18.86
CA SER A 84 -16.92 8.24 -17.68
C SER A 84 -17.55 7.22 -16.73
N LEU A 85 -17.06 5.98 -16.73
CA LEU A 85 -17.48 4.95 -15.79
C LEU A 85 -16.94 5.22 -14.38
N MET A 86 -17.81 5.07 -13.38
CA MET A 86 -17.45 5.10 -11.96
C MET A 86 -17.64 3.71 -11.36
N LEU A 87 -16.67 3.24 -10.58
CA LEU A 87 -16.58 1.86 -10.13
C LEU A 87 -16.44 1.79 -8.62
N ASN A 88 -17.45 1.22 -7.94
CA ASN A 88 -17.34 0.87 -6.53
C ASN A 88 -17.01 -0.63 -6.40
N TYR A 89 -15.75 -1.00 -6.64
CA TYR A 89 -15.29 -2.38 -6.53
C TYR A 89 -15.21 -2.81 -5.06
N PHE A 90 -16.22 -3.55 -4.60
CA PHE A 90 -16.20 -4.14 -3.26
C PHE A 90 -15.09 -5.17 -3.06
N HIS A 91 -14.78 -5.91 -4.14
CA HIS A 91 -13.74 -6.89 -4.20
C HIS A 91 -13.14 -6.99 -5.62
N SER A 92 -11.84 -7.22 -5.72
CA SER A 92 -11.13 -7.53 -6.95
C SER A 92 -9.88 -8.36 -6.64
N THR A 93 -9.21 -8.87 -7.68
CA THR A 93 -7.86 -9.48 -7.59
C THR A 93 -6.75 -8.54 -8.04
N HIS A 94 -7.00 -7.23 -8.02
CA HIS A 94 -6.01 -6.21 -8.35
C HIS A 94 -5.04 -6.01 -7.18
N PHE A 95 -3.79 -5.68 -7.51
CA PHE A 95 -2.76 -5.30 -6.53
C PHE A 95 -2.61 -6.33 -5.39
N GLY A 96 -2.51 -7.61 -5.76
CA GLY A 96 -2.16 -8.70 -4.84
C GLY A 96 -3.30 -9.30 -4.02
N THR A 97 -4.52 -8.77 -4.09
CA THR A 97 -5.68 -9.35 -3.39
C THR A 97 -6.05 -10.73 -3.96
N PRO A 98 -6.29 -11.76 -3.11
CA PRO A 98 -6.64 -13.11 -3.57
C PRO A 98 -8.08 -13.21 -4.08
N ASN A 99 -8.42 -14.30 -4.76
CA ASN A 99 -9.80 -14.58 -5.17
C ASN A 99 -10.75 -14.62 -3.95
N LEU A 100 -11.95 -14.06 -4.11
CA LEU A 100 -13.03 -14.26 -3.15
C LEU A 100 -13.56 -15.69 -3.23
N LEU A 101 -13.30 -16.47 -2.18
CA LEU A 101 -13.84 -17.81 -2.00
C LEU A 101 -14.91 -17.76 -0.92
N VAL A 102 -16.17 -17.66 -1.34
CA VAL A 102 -17.31 -17.53 -0.42
C VAL A 102 -17.65 -18.90 0.19
N PRO A 103 -17.54 -19.09 1.51
CA PRO A 103 -17.96 -20.34 2.14
C PRO A 103 -19.49 -20.46 2.20
N PRO A 104 -20.05 -21.69 2.24
CA PRO A 104 -21.49 -21.88 2.39
C PRO A 104 -22.04 -21.18 3.64
N GLY A 105 -23.14 -20.44 3.47
CA GLY A 105 -23.79 -19.71 4.55
C GLY A 105 -23.17 -18.35 4.88
N TRP A 106 -22.15 -17.90 4.14
CA TRP A 106 -21.58 -16.57 4.30
C TRP A 106 -22.53 -15.48 3.79
N SER A 107 -22.69 -14.44 4.60
CA SER A 107 -23.39 -13.19 4.30
C SER A 107 -22.47 -12.01 4.62
N LYS A 108 -22.65 -10.90 3.89
CA LYS A 108 -21.95 -9.64 4.12
C LYS A 108 -22.75 -8.48 3.57
N PHE A 109 -22.79 -7.38 4.31
CA PHE A 109 -23.39 -6.13 3.89
C PHE A 109 -22.36 -5.22 3.21
N PHE A 110 -22.63 -4.80 1.98
CA PHE A 110 -21.81 -3.83 1.24
C PHE A 110 -22.53 -2.48 1.20
N GLY A 111 -21.91 -1.44 1.74
CA GLY A 111 -22.48 -0.09 1.81
C GLY A 111 -23.13 0.24 3.18
N PRO A 112 -24.15 1.13 3.20
CA PRO A 112 -24.64 1.92 2.05
C PRO A 112 -23.55 2.85 1.49
N TYR A 113 -23.69 3.21 0.22
CA TYR A 113 -22.93 4.27 -0.42
C TYR A 113 -23.88 5.10 -1.29
N LEU A 114 -23.55 6.36 -1.52
CA LEU A 114 -24.36 7.30 -2.27
C LEU A 114 -23.81 7.44 -3.69
N VAL A 115 -24.70 7.32 -4.67
CA VAL A 115 -24.46 7.82 -6.03
C VAL A 115 -25.01 9.24 -6.08
N TYR A 116 -24.11 10.23 -6.15
CA TYR A 116 -24.46 11.64 -6.07
C TYR A 116 -24.33 12.28 -7.45
N ILE A 117 -25.35 13.03 -7.86
CA ILE A 117 -25.38 13.76 -9.13
C ILE A 117 -25.73 15.20 -8.83
N ASN A 118 -24.92 16.13 -9.34
CA ASN A 118 -25.13 17.56 -9.17
C ASN A 118 -24.86 18.32 -10.47
N THR A 119 -25.24 19.60 -10.48
CA THR A 119 -25.12 20.48 -11.65
C THR A 119 -24.55 21.83 -11.25
N GLY A 120 -23.73 22.42 -12.11
CA GLY A 120 -23.09 23.71 -11.86
C GLY A 120 -21.85 23.89 -12.72
N SER A 121 -21.10 24.95 -12.46
CA SER A 121 -19.72 25.06 -12.93
C SER A 121 -18.85 23.94 -12.36
N GLU A 122 -17.67 23.72 -12.96
CA GLU A 122 -16.73 22.67 -12.51
C GLU A 122 -16.33 22.84 -11.04
N GLU A 123 -16.07 24.07 -10.61
CA GLU A 123 -15.74 24.39 -9.22
C GLU A 123 -16.91 24.09 -8.26
N GLU A 124 -18.14 24.43 -8.66
CA GLU A 124 -19.34 24.20 -7.85
C GLU A 124 -19.61 22.70 -7.68
N VAL A 125 -19.57 21.90 -8.75
CA VAL A 125 -19.88 20.47 -8.66
C VAL A 125 -18.85 19.70 -7.83
N LEU A 126 -17.57 20.10 -7.90
CA LEU A 126 -16.49 19.50 -7.11
C LEU A 126 -16.61 19.87 -5.62
N ALA A 127 -16.82 21.15 -5.32
CA ALA A 127 -16.97 21.62 -3.94
C ALA A 127 -18.20 21.00 -3.26
N ASP A 128 -19.32 20.92 -3.99
CA ASP A 128 -20.56 20.32 -3.52
C ASP A 128 -20.41 18.81 -3.26
N ALA A 129 -19.75 18.06 -4.15
CA ALA A 129 -19.47 16.64 -3.93
C ALA A 129 -18.57 16.39 -2.70
N ALA A 130 -17.55 17.22 -2.51
CA ALA A 130 -16.69 17.16 -1.34
C ALA A 130 -17.46 17.45 -0.04
N ASN A 131 -18.34 18.45 -0.06
CA ASN A 131 -19.21 18.77 1.07
C ASN A 131 -20.22 17.65 1.36
N GLN A 132 -20.83 17.07 0.33
CA GLN A 132 -21.73 15.92 0.48
C GLN A 132 -21.01 14.75 1.15
N ALA A 133 -19.75 14.47 0.79
CA ALA A 133 -18.98 13.41 1.44
C ALA A 133 -18.79 13.63 2.94
N LEU A 134 -18.54 14.87 3.39
CA LEU A 134 -18.46 15.21 4.81
C LEU A 134 -19.80 15.03 5.53
N ILE A 135 -20.91 15.41 4.89
CA ILE A 135 -22.27 15.20 5.42
C ILE A 135 -22.53 13.71 5.62
N GLU A 136 -22.28 12.89 4.58
CA GLU A 136 -22.47 11.44 4.64
C GLU A 136 -21.62 10.80 5.75
N GLN A 137 -20.34 11.18 5.88
CA GLN A 137 -19.47 10.71 6.95
C GLN A 137 -20.00 11.06 8.35
N SER A 138 -20.55 12.26 8.53
CA SER A 138 -21.11 12.68 9.83
C SER A 138 -22.37 11.92 10.24
N GLN A 139 -23.06 11.31 9.27
CA GLN A 139 -24.28 10.52 9.49
C GLN A 139 -24.00 9.03 9.68
N TRP A 140 -22.73 8.61 9.62
CA TRP A 140 -22.35 7.22 9.82
C TRP A 140 -22.29 6.84 11.31
N PRO A 141 -22.87 5.68 11.72
CA PRO A 141 -23.68 4.75 10.93
C PRO A 141 -25.10 5.28 10.65
N TYR A 142 -25.63 4.97 9.46
CA TYR A 142 -26.93 5.46 9.02
C TYR A 142 -28.09 4.84 9.81
N SER A 143 -28.79 5.65 10.61
CA SER A 143 -29.89 5.19 11.47
C SER A 143 -31.13 4.69 10.73
N TRP A 144 -31.25 4.95 9.43
CA TRP A 144 -32.39 4.54 8.61
C TRP A 144 -32.24 3.12 8.04
N VAL A 145 -31.07 2.50 8.16
CA VAL A 145 -30.84 1.15 7.65
C VAL A 145 -31.41 0.14 8.64
N GLU A 146 -32.36 -0.67 8.17
CA GLU A 146 -33.00 -1.74 8.94
C GLU A 146 -32.54 -3.11 8.38
N ASP A 147 -31.36 -3.58 8.81
CA ASP A 147 -30.79 -4.86 8.40
C ASP A 147 -29.95 -5.48 9.55
N GLU A 148 -30.07 -6.79 9.78
CA GLU A 148 -29.30 -7.50 10.83
C GLU A 148 -27.78 -7.46 10.54
N GLU A 149 -27.40 -7.45 9.26
CA GLU A 149 -26.02 -7.30 8.79
C GLU A 149 -25.56 -5.83 8.81
N TYR A 150 -26.35 -4.91 9.37
CA TYR A 150 -25.98 -3.52 9.59
C TYR A 150 -26.32 -3.10 11.04
N PRO A 151 -25.54 -3.54 12.04
CA PRO A 151 -25.81 -3.20 13.43
C PRO A 151 -25.65 -1.69 13.66
N LEU A 152 -26.66 -1.06 14.26
CA LEU A 152 -26.63 0.36 14.65
C LEU A 152 -25.94 0.57 16.01
N SER A 153 -26.08 -0.38 16.93
CA SER A 153 -25.34 -0.36 18.19
C SER A 153 -23.93 -0.90 17.96
N ARG A 154 -22.97 0.02 17.80
CA ARG A 154 -21.58 -0.26 17.46
C ARG A 154 -20.67 0.11 18.63
N GLY A 155 -19.57 -0.62 18.78
CA GLY A 155 -18.57 -0.37 19.80
C GLY A 155 -17.40 0.46 19.26
N SER A 156 -16.39 0.62 20.12
CA SER A 156 -15.14 1.29 19.78
C SER A 156 -13.94 0.58 20.37
N VAL A 157 -12.77 0.82 19.79
CA VAL A 157 -11.50 0.22 20.22
C VAL A 157 -10.48 1.32 20.43
N SER A 158 -9.76 1.28 21.56
CA SER A 158 -8.68 2.23 21.86
C SER A 158 -7.47 1.53 22.46
N GLY A 159 -6.33 2.20 22.41
CA GLY A 159 -5.09 1.72 23.00
C GLY A 159 -3.92 2.66 22.72
N ARG A 160 -2.72 2.12 22.84
CA ARG A 160 -1.47 2.84 22.58
C ARG A 160 -0.48 1.95 21.86
N VAL A 161 0.21 2.49 20.88
CA VAL A 161 1.40 1.90 20.28
C VAL A 161 2.63 2.44 21.01
N THR A 162 3.58 1.58 21.35
CA THR A 162 4.84 1.95 22.02
C THR A 162 6.05 1.58 21.17
N GLY A 163 7.17 2.28 21.37
CA GLY A 163 8.34 2.20 20.48
C GLY A 163 8.16 3.11 19.27
N GLN A 164 7.91 2.53 18.10
CA GLN A 164 7.57 3.25 16.87
C GLN A 164 6.13 3.78 16.95
N THR A 165 5.94 4.95 17.58
CA THR A 165 4.60 5.49 17.89
C THR A 165 3.82 5.94 16.67
N LYS A 166 4.47 6.33 15.56
CA LYS A 166 3.81 6.64 14.29
C LYS A 166 3.52 5.32 13.57
N ALA A 167 2.27 4.88 13.62
CA ALA A 167 1.87 3.53 13.23
C ALA A 167 0.45 3.51 12.64
N MET A 168 0.18 2.49 11.83
CA MET A 168 -1.16 2.13 11.41
C MET A 168 -1.69 1.04 12.33
N VAL A 169 -2.90 1.24 12.85
CA VAL A 169 -3.64 0.24 13.61
C VAL A 169 -4.80 -0.26 12.77
N VAL A 170 -4.97 -1.58 12.70
CA VAL A 170 -6.01 -2.24 11.90
C VAL A 170 -6.80 -3.18 12.80
N VAL A 171 -8.13 -3.09 12.76
CA VAL A 171 -9.06 -3.99 13.44
C VAL A 171 -9.83 -4.75 12.37
N TYR A 172 -9.71 -6.07 12.33
CA TYR A 172 -10.32 -6.87 11.26
C TYR A 172 -10.86 -8.22 11.74
N ASP A 173 -11.98 -8.62 11.13
CA ASP A 173 -12.86 -9.72 11.56
C ASP A 173 -12.36 -11.10 11.08
N ALA A 174 -11.59 -11.13 9.98
CA ALA A 174 -11.13 -12.36 9.36
C ALA A 174 -9.85 -12.92 10.00
N VAL A 175 -9.92 -13.35 11.27
CA VAL A 175 -8.76 -13.80 12.09
C VAL A 175 -7.92 -14.89 11.41
N GLU A 176 -8.50 -15.72 10.53
CA GLU A 176 -7.78 -16.77 9.79
C GLU A 176 -7.01 -16.25 8.57
N GLN A 177 -7.27 -15.02 8.12
CA GLN A 177 -6.58 -14.37 7.00
C GLN A 177 -5.61 -13.30 7.52
N GLN A 178 -4.58 -12.98 6.74
CA GLN A 178 -3.81 -11.76 7.00
C GLN A 178 -4.67 -10.55 6.64
N PHE A 179 -4.57 -9.47 7.43
CA PHE A 179 -5.43 -8.30 7.29
C PHE A 179 -5.33 -7.64 5.90
N ASP A 180 -4.15 -7.69 5.28
CA ASP A 180 -3.84 -7.15 3.96
C ASP A 180 -4.37 -8.02 2.81
N LEU A 181 -4.66 -9.30 3.07
CA LEU A 181 -5.22 -10.24 2.09
C LEU A 181 -6.70 -10.58 2.34
N GLN A 182 -7.27 -10.13 3.46
CA GLN A 182 -8.61 -10.56 3.86
C GLN A 182 -9.69 -10.11 2.87
N ASN A 183 -10.67 -10.97 2.58
CA ASN A 183 -11.75 -10.61 1.65
C ASN A 183 -13.16 -11.00 2.10
N LEU A 184 -13.30 -11.65 3.25
CA LEU A 184 -14.59 -12.11 3.78
C LEU A 184 -15.16 -11.20 4.88
N GLY A 185 -14.32 -10.50 5.62
CA GLY A 185 -14.73 -9.76 6.82
C GLY A 185 -14.79 -8.25 6.62
N TYR A 186 -15.03 -7.54 7.72
CA TYR A 186 -14.93 -6.08 7.79
C TYR A 186 -13.54 -5.66 8.29
N LEU A 187 -13.09 -4.47 7.92
CA LEU A 187 -11.82 -3.89 8.38
C LEU A 187 -11.95 -2.41 8.66
N PHE A 188 -11.43 -2.04 9.82
CA PHE A 188 -11.32 -0.68 10.32
C PHE A 188 -9.85 -0.35 10.54
N HIS A 189 -9.49 0.91 10.42
CA HIS A 189 -8.11 1.33 10.66
C HIS A 189 -8.05 2.79 11.09
N ALA A 190 -6.97 3.13 11.78
CA ALA A 190 -6.59 4.50 12.09
C ALA A 190 -5.07 4.60 12.20
N GLU A 191 -4.54 5.77 11.85
CA GLU A 191 -3.20 6.14 12.25
C GLU A 191 -3.22 6.56 13.72
N THR A 192 -2.12 6.29 14.42
CA THR A 192 -1.90 6.76 15.78
C THR A 192 -1.70 8.27 15.84
N ASN A 193 -2.02 8.87 16.98
CA ASN A 193 -1.54 10.20 17.35
C ASN A 193 -0.01 10.17 17.57
N GLU A 194 0.61 11.34 17.64
CA GLU A 194 2.06 11.48 17.86
C GLU A 194 2.58 10.71 19.10
N ASP A 195 1.77 10.62 20.16
CA ASP A 195 2.09 9.91 21.40
C ASP A 195 1.81 8.40 21.35
N GLY A 196 1.39 7.89 20.19
CA GLY A 196 1.06 6.49 19.96
C GLY A 196 -0.38 6.11 20.33
N THR A 197 -1.18 7.00 20.91
CA THR A 197 -2.60 6.68 21.19
C THR A 197 -3.41 6.53 19.93
N PHE A 198 -4.44 5.69 19.98
CA PHE A 198 -5.43 5.59 18.90
C PHE A 198 -6.82 5.30 19.47
N ALA A 199 -7.83 5.68 18.68
CA ALA A 199 -9.23 5.32 18.90
C ALA A 199 -9.89 5.06 17.54
N ILE A 200 -10.66 3.98 17.45
CA ILE A 200 -11.42 3.61 16.25
C ILE A 200 -12.87 3.40 16.69
N GLU A 201 -13.75 4.26 16.19
CA GLU A 201 -15.17 4.29 16.52
C GLU A 201 -16.00 3.48 15.51
N ASN A 202 -17.28 3.26 15.84
CA ASN A 202 -18.28 2.66 14.95
C ASN A 202 -17.90 1.25 14.44
N ILE A 203 -17.26 0.45 15.29
CA ILE A 203 -16.89 -0.94 15.00
C ILE A 203 -18.09 -1.85 15.29
N ARG A 204 -18.38 -2.76 14.37
CA ARG A 204 -19.48 -3.73 14.52
C ARG A 204 -19.20 -4.66 15.71
N PRO A 205 -20.19 -5.03 16.52
CA PRO A 205 -19.97 -6.04 17.56
C PRO A 205 -19.46 -7.35 16.94
N GLY A 206 -18.47 -7.98 17.58
CA GLY A 206 -17.83 -9.16 17.00
C GLY A 206 -16.47 -9.48 17.60
N SER A 207 -15.82 -10.51 17.05
CA SER A 207 -14.46 -10.92 17.40
C SER A 207 -13.48 -10.42 16.35
N TYR A 208 -12.35 -9.87 16.76
CA TYR A 208 -11.39 -9.22 15.87
C TYR A 208 -9.97 -9.52 16.27
N ASP A 209 -9.06 -9.46 15.30
CA ASP A 209 -7.65 -9.16 15.57
C ASP A 209 -7.40 -7.66 15.41
N VAL A 210 -6.65 -7.10 16.36
CA VAL A 210 -6.04 -5.77 16.28
C VAL A 210 -4.57 -5.95 15.96
N VAL A 211 -4.12 -5.38 14.85
CA VAL A 211 -2.72 -5.38 14.46
C VAL A 211 -2.19 -3.96 14.32
N ALA A 212 -0.92 -3.76 14.65
CA ALA A 212 -0.23 -2.49 14.43
C ALA A 212 1.09 -2.71 13.70
N TYR A 213 1.41 -1.82 12.76
CA TYR A 213 2.69 -1.79 12.06
C TYR A 213 3.18 -0.33 11.91
N PRO A 214 4.51 -0.10 11.85
CA PRO A 214 5.06 1.24 11.78
C PRO A 214 4.74 1.98 10.47
N LEU A 215 4.75 3.31 10.53
CA LEU A 215 4.66 4.25 9.40
C LEU A 215 5.86 5.21 9.34
N ALA A 216 6.95 4.82 10.01
CA ALA A 216 8.27 5.45 10.06
C ALA A 216 9.21 4.55 10.88
N GLY A 217 10.51 4.80 10.78
CA GLY A 217 11.55 4.05 11.46
C GLY A 217 12.05 2.89 10.62
N HIS A 218 12.69 1.90 11.27
CA HIS A 218 13.45 0.87 10.55
C HIS A 218 13.02 -0.57 10.91
N GLY A 219 11.97 -0.74 11.73
CA GLY A 219 11.47 -2.04 12.16
C GLY A 219 10.47 -2.66 11.17
N SER A 220 10.92 -3.03 9.97
CA SER A 220 10.07 -3.63 8.92
C SER A 220 9.38 -4.93 9.32
N GLU A 221 9.98 -5.68 10.23
CA GLU A 221 9.42 -6.91 10.78
C GLU A 221 8.31 -6.69 11.82
N ASN A 222 8.14 -5.46 12.31
CA ASN A 222 7.26 -5.22 13.44
C ASN A 222 5.79 -5.32 13.04
N LEU A 223 5.10 -6.26 13.68
CA LEU A 223 3.67 -6.45 13.59
C LEU A 223 3.14 -6.89 14.96
N ALA A 224 2.65 -5.94 15.75
CA ALA A 224 1.97 -6.25 17.00
C ALA A 224 0.58 -6.86 16.68
N ARG A 225 0.12 -7.81 17.49
CA ARG A 225 -1.20 -8.44 17.32
C ARG A 225 -1.86 -8.75 18.66
N LYS A 226 -3.15 -8.47 18.79
CA LYS A 226 -4.01 -8.91 19.90
C LYS A 226 -5.41 -9.28 19.41
N SER A 227 -5.97 -10.38 19.90
CA SER A 227 -7.37 -10.73 19.64
C SER A 227 -8.29 -10.11 20.70
N ILE A 228 -9.44 -9.60 20.26
CA ILE A 228 -10.41 -8.88 21.10
C ILE A 228 -11.85 -9.24 20.75
N THR A 229 -12.76 -8.92 21.67
CA THR A 229 -14.20 -8.88 21.41
C THR A 229 -14.66 -7.43 21.56
N VAL A 230 -15.43 -6.95 20.60
CA VAL A 230 -16.11 -5.65 20.63
C VAL A 230 -17.58 -5.89 20.95
N GLU A 231 -18.05 -5.25 22.01
CA GLU A 231 -19.44 -5.32 22.46
C GLU A 231 -20.26 -4.17 21.88
N ALA A 232 -21.57 -4.38 21.73
CA ALA A 232 -22.49 -3.34 21.26
C ALA A 232 -22.51 -2.12 22.20
N GLY A 233 -22.17 -0.94 21.68
CA GLY A 233 -22.10 0.32 22.43
C GLY A 233 -20.94 0.41 23.44
N GLY A 234 -20.06 -0.58 23.49
CA GLY A 234 -18.97 -0.66 24.47
C GLY A 234 -17.64 -0.15 23.93
N LEU A 235 -16.80 0.38 24.83
CA LEU A 235 -15.40 0.67 24.57
C LEU A 235 -14.55 -0.56 24.91
N ARG A 236 -13.69 -0.97 23.97
CA ARG A 236 -12.69 -2.02 24.16
C ARG A 236 -11.28 -1.43 24.19
N GLU A 237 -10.68 -1.35 25.37
CA GLU A 237 -9.27 -0.98 25.53
C GLU A 237 -8.36 -2.19 25.31
N VAL A 238 -7.40 -2.07 24.39
CA VAL A 238 -6.47 -3.17 24.05
C VAL A 238 -5.13 -3.08 24.79
N GLY A 239 -4.88 -1.97 25.47
CA GLY A 239 -3.60 -1.65 26.10
C GLY A 239 -2.50 -1.37 25.08
N ASP A 240 -1.26 -1.70 25.43
CA ASP A 240 -0.09 -1.38 24.61
C ASP A 240 0.13 -2.37 23.47
N LEU A 241 0.44 -1.88 22.28
CA LEU A 241 0.90 -2.63 21.12
C LEU A 241 2.37 -2.24 20.86
N GLU A 242 3.28 -3.16 21.17
CA GLU A 242 4.72 -2.89 21.14
C GLU A 242 5.30 -3.03 19.74
N LEU A 243 5.92 -1.96 19.22
CA LEU A 243 6.67 -1.92 17.97
C LEU A 243 8.09 -1.44 18.24
N PRO A 244 9.01 -2.30 18.71
CA PRO A 244 10.34 -1.87 19.15
C PRO A 244 11.18 -1.31 17.99
N GLU A 245 11.74 -0.11 18.16
CA GLU A 245 12.66 0.47 17.17
C GLU A 245 13.98 -0.32 17.15
N PRO A 246 14.46 -0.77 15.98
CA PRO A 246 15.80 -1.35 15.86
C PRO A 246 16.90 -0.40 16.32
N THR A 247 17.88 -0.94 17.05
CA THR A 247 19.06 -0.19 17.50
C THR A 247 20.28 -0.56 16.66
N GLY A 248 21.36 0.23 16.79
CA GLY A 248 22.63 -0.09 16.14
C GLY A 248 22.62 0.03 14.62
N ILE A 249 21.66 0.77 14.04
CA ILE A 249 21.60 1.09 12.61
C ILE A 249 22.92 1.74 12.17
N ILE A 250 23.55 1.16 11.16
CA ILE A 250 24.75 1.68 10.48
C ILE A 250 24.29 2.66 9.39
N TRP A 251 23.32 2.23 8.58
CA TRP A 251 22.69 3.05 7.55
C TRP A 251 21.29 2.55 7.24
N ALA A 252 20.47 3.44 6.69
CA ALA A 252 19.12 3.14 6.20
C ALA A 252 18.82 3.93 4.92
N ILE A 253 17.94 3.37 4.09
CA ILE A 253 17.40 3.95 2.85
C ILE A 253 15.89 3.80 2.93
N GLY A 254 15.15 4.91 2.91
CA GLY A 254 13.69 4.91 3.09
C GLY A 254 13.27 4.80 4.55
N GLU A 255 11.96 4.67 4.75
CA GLU A 255 11.27 4.58 6.04
C GLU A 255 10.34 3.38 5.99
N THR A 256 10.18 2.65 7.09
CA THR A 256 9.24 1.54 7.13
C THR A 256 7.81 2.07 7.25
N ASP A 257 7.10 2.12 6.13
CA ASP A 257 5.67 2.44 6.10
C ASP A 257 4.85 1.58 5.11
N ARG A 258 5.50 0.53 4.58
CA ARG A 258 5.00 -0.37 3.55
C ARG A 258 4.77 0.33 2.20
N LYS A 259 5.37 1.50 1.98
CA LYS A 259 5.28 2.27 0.74
C LYS A 259 6.67 2.63 0.21
N SER A 260 6.78 2.75 -1.11
CA SER A 260 7.97 3.30 -1.75
C SER A 260 7.99 4.84 -1.77
N ASP A 261 7.26 5.50 -0.89
CA ASP A 261 6.92 6.91 -1.05
C ASP A 261 8.11 7.87 -0.80
N GLY A 262 9.13 7.43 -0.06
CA GLY A 262 10.41 8.12 0.08
C GLY A 262 11.33 8.09 -1.14
N PHE A 263 10.93 7.48 -2.26
CA PHE A 263 11.79 7.23 -3.43
C PHE A 263 11.38 8.01 -4.69
N ARG A 264 12.31 8.13 -5.63
CA ARG A 264 12.10 8.85 -6.88
C ARG A 264 10.96 8.24 -7.71
N TYR A 265 10.11 9.14 -8.22
CA TYR A 265 8.88 8.90 -8.98
C TYR A 265 7.68 8.35 -8.20
N SER A 266 7.81 8.08 -6.90
CA SER A 266 6.72 7.52 -6.08
C SER A 266 5.48 8.44 -5.98
N HIS A 267 5.68 9.75 -6.17
CA HIS A 267 4.65 10.79 -6.03
C HIS A 267 4.20 11.39 -7.37
N GLU A 268 4.68 10.85 -8.49
CA GLU A 268 4.21 11.25 -9.80
C GLU A 268 2.76 10.78 -10.01
N LEU A 269 2.08 11.35 -11.01
CA LEU A 269 0.81 10.78 -11.45
C LEU A 269 1.07 9.39 -12.05
N ARG A 270 0.19 8.43 -11.74
CA ARG A 270 0.29 7.07 -12.30
C ARG A 270 0.39 7.13 -13.82
N ASN A 271 1.39 6.42 -14.32
CA ASN A 271 1.58 6.21 -15.74
C ASN A 271 2.50 5.01 -15.96
N PHE A 272 2.20 4.23 -17.00
CA PHE A 272 3.03 3.13 -17.46
C PHE A 272 4.49 3.52 -17.71
N TYR A 273 4.77 4.77 -18.07
CA TYR A 273 6.12 5.26 -18.36
C TYR A 273 7.13 5.07 -17.21
N TRP A 274 6.70 5.15 -15.94
CA TRP A 274 7.64 5.29 -14.83
C TRP A 274 8.55 4.09 -14.60
N HIS A 275 8.07 2.86 -14.79
CA HIS A 275 8.92 1.66 -14.65
C HIS A 275 9.83 1.44 -15.86
N LEU A 276 9.60 2.13 -16.99
CA LEU A 276 10.48 2.05 -18.17
C LEU A 276 11.75 2.89 -18.02
N VAL A 277 11.72 3.90 -17.14
CA VAL A 277 12.81 4.87 -16.97
C VAL A 277 13.66 4.62 -15.72
N THR A 278 13.46 3.48 -15.06
CA THR A 278 14.32 3.07 -13.94
C THR A 278 15.61 2.45 -14.49
N PRO A 279 16.78 2.76 -13.90
CA PRO A 279 18.04 2.29 -14.44
C PRO A 279 18.26 0.81 -14.15
N LYS A 280 18.80 0.07 -15.12
CA LYS A 280 19.24 -1.32 -14.91
C LYS A 280 20.42 -1.45 -13.94
N LYS A 281 21.21 -0.39 -13.78
CA LYS A 281 22.36 -0.34 -12.88
C LYS A 281 22.32 0.95 -12.08
N LEU A 282 22.42 0.82 -10.77
CA LEU A 282 22.38 1.94 -9.84
C LEU A 282 23.42 1.70 -8.75
N GLN A 283 24.14 2.74 -8.37
CA GLN A 283 25.03 2.74 -7.22
C GLN A 283 24.58 3.85 -6.29
N PHE A 284 24.21 3.48 -5.07
CA PHE A 284 23.82 4.38 -3.99
C PHE A 284 24.95 4.39 -2.97
N VAL A 285 25.57 5.54 -2.73
CA VAL A 285 26.69 5.68 -1.81
C VAL A 285 26.19 6.28 -0.50
N VAL A 286 26.25 5.51 0.58
CA VAL A 286 25.80 5.94 1.91
C VAL A 286 26.54 7.22 2.34
N GLY A 287 25.77 8.20 2.82
CA GLY A 287 26.29 9.51 3.22
C GLY A 287 26.54 10.49 2.06
N GLN A 288 26.39 10.07 0.80
CA GLN A 288 26.55 10.94 -0.37
C GLN A 288 25.27 11.02 -1.22
N SER A 289 24.63 9.87 -1.46
CA SER A 289 23.42 9.79 -2.29
C SER A 289 22.16 10.19 -1.52
N ASN A 290 21.14 10.64 -2.25
CA ASN A 290 19.84 11.02 -1.71
C ASN A 290 18.73 10.11 -2.25
N HIS A 291 18.12 9.31 -1.37
CA HIS A 291 17.15 8.29 -1.77
C HIS A 291 15.91 8.86 -2.47
N SER A 292 15.45 10.08 -2.12
CA SER A 292 14.32 10.72 -2.80
C SER A 292 14.59 11.12 -4.26
N ARG A 293 15.87 11.12 -4.69
CA ARG A 293 16.31 11.56 -6.02
C ARG A 293 17.08 10.50 -6.80
N GLU A 294 17.70 9.57 -6.10
CA GLU A 294 18.67 8.64 -6.67
C GLU A 294 18.30 7.18 -6.42
N TRP A 295 17.37 6.88 -5.51
CA TRP A 295 16.74 5.56 -5.38
C TRP A 295 15.34 5.64 -6.01
N TYR A 296 14.99 4.73 -6.92
CA TYR A 296 13.70 4.78 -7.62
C TYR A 296 12.67 3.89 -6.92
N TYR A 297 11.40 4.22 -7.07
CA TYR A 297 10.30 3.49 -6.43
C TYR A 297 10.30 1.99 -6.75
N SER A 298 10.75 1.59 -7.96
CA SER A 298 10.85 0.18 -8.35
C SER A 298 12.11 -0.12 -9.16
N GLN A 299 12.60 -1.35 -9.04
CA GLN A 299 13.69 -1.95 -9.79
C GLN A 299 13.15 -3.09 -10.66
N SER A 300 13.31 -3.01 -11.98
CA SER A 300 13.16 -4.14 -12.90
C SER A 300 14.48 -4.90 -13.06
N GLU A 301 14.58 -5.81 -14.04
CA GLU A 301 15.80 -6.60 -14.29
C GLU A 301 17.08 -5.74 -14.32
N GLY A 302 18.00 -6.01 -13.40
CA GLY A 302 19.15 -5.15 -13.15
C GLY A 302 19.81 -5.42 -11.80
N VAL A 303 20.85 -4.63 -11.50
CA VAL A 303 21.58 -4.68 -10.24
C VAL A 303 21.66 -3.29 -9.64
N TRP A 304 21.13 -3.13 -8.45
CA TRP A 304 21.30 -1.92 -7.66
C TRP A 304 22.24 -2.23 -6.50
N GLN A 305 23.18 -1.34 -6.24
CA GLN A 305 24.22 -1.52 -5.23
C GLN A 305 24.14 -0.42 -4.19
N VAL A 306 24.29 -0.78 -2.92
CA VAL A 306 24.49 0.14 -1.81
C VAL A 306 25.94 0.01 -1.36
N VAL A 307 26.68 1.10 -1.47
CA VAL A 307 28.10 1.20 -1.10
C VAL A 307 28.21 1.93 0.22
N TYR A 308 28.91 1.34 1.19
CA TYR A 308 29.00 1.87 2.54
C TYR A 308 30.33 1.53 3.21
N GLU A 309 30.74 2.36 4.16
CA GLU A 309 31.91 2.10 4.99
C GLU A 309 31.54 1.28 6.23
N ASP A 310 32.30 0.25 6.54
CA ASP A 310 32.18 -0.53 7.78
C ASP A 310 33.55 -1.10 8.20
N GLN A 311 33.64 -1.62 9.42
CA GLN A 311 34.84 -2.24 9.95
C GLN A 311 34.53 -3.58 10.65
N PRO A 312 35.38 -4.60 10.51
CA PRO A 312 35.22 -5.86 11.22
C PRO A 312 35.31 -5.66 12.73
N ASP A 313 34.28 -6.08 13.46
CA ASP A 313 34.21 -6.07 14.93
C ASP A 313 33.90 -7.47 15.51
N ASN A 314 34.07 -8.51 14.67
CA ASN A 314 33.73 -9.91 14.94
C ASN A 314 32.23 -10.15 15.25
N GLN A 315 31.35 -9.21 14.88
CA GLN A 315 29.89 -9.37 15.00
C GLN A 315 29.25 -9.40 13.62
N GLY A 316 28.15 -10.14 13.49
CA GLY A 316 27.33 -10.11 12.28
C GLY A 316 26.67 -8.75 12.10
N ARG A 317 26.06 -8.55 10.93
CA ARG A 317 25.09 -7.46 10.70
C ARG A 317 23.71 -8.04 10.47
N ILE A 318 22.70 -7.21 10.71
CA ILE A 318 21.32 -7.50 10.36
C ILE A 318 20.91 -6.58 9.22
N LEU A 319 20.73 -7.16 8.04
CA LEU A 319 20.14 -6.51 6.89
C LEU A 319 18.63 -6.68 6.95
N ARG A 320 17.90 -5.58 7.04
CA ARG A 320 16.44 -5.55 6.88
C ARG A 320 16.11 -5.11 5.47
N LEU A 321 15.29 -5.90 4.81
CA LEU A 321 14.77 -5.62 3.49
C LEU A 321 13.25 -5.56 3.57
N ALA A 322 12.67 -4.40 3.30
CA ALA A 322 11.24 -4.20 3.20
C ALA A 322 10.86 -3.92 1.75
N ILE A 323 9.86 -4.64 1.26
CA ILE A 323 9.41 -4.63 -0.14
C ILE A 323 7.93 -4.25 -0.13
N ALA A 324 7.62 -3.09 -0.70
CA ALA A 324 6.26 -2.56 -0.81
C ALA A 324 5.43 -3.30 -1.86
N ALA A 325 6.07 -3.90 -2.88
CA ALA A 325 5.43 -4.71 -3.91
C ALA A 325 6.44 -5.62 -4.62
N ALA A 326 5.96 -6.78 -5.09
CA ALA A 326 6.75 -7.68 -5.94
C ALA A 326 5.90 -8.18 -7.10
N THR A 327 6.32 -7.83 -8.31
CA THR A 327 5.48 -7.94 -9.50
C THR A 327 6.18 -8.76 -10.58
N GLY A 328 5.46 -9.71 -11.19
CA GLY A 328 5.94 -10.41 -12.39
C GLY A 328 6.02 -9.47 -13.60
N SER A 329 6.17 -10.02 -14.81
CA SER A 329 6.14 -9.22 -16.04
C SER A 329 5.23 -9.86 -17.07
N LEU A 330 4.14 -9.17 -17.41
CA LEU A 330 3.23 -9.65 -18.46
C LEU A 330 3.85 -9.56 -19.85
N ILE A 331 4.65 -8.52 -20.11
CA ILE A 331 5.36 -8.36 -21.40
C ILE A 331 6.28 -9.55 -21.68
N PHE A 332 6.86 -10.14 -20.63
CA PHE A 332 7.78 -11.28 -20.74
C PHE A 332 7.16 -12.63 -20.34
N ASN A 333 5.84 -12.70 -20.11
CA ASN A 333 5.13 -13.89 -19.61
C ASN A 333 5.77 -14.51 -18.33
N VAL A 334 6.25 -13.65 -17.43
CA VAL A 334 6.84 -14.03 -16.15
C VAL A 334 5.80 -13.88 -15.04
N THR A 335 5.55 -14.94 -14.28
CA THR A 335 4.52 -14.99 -13.23
C THR A 335 5.03 -14.70 -11.82
N THR A 336 6.32 -14.40 -11.66
CA THR A 336 6.97 -14.15 -10.36
C THR A 336 8.03 -13.05 -10.47
N ALA A 337 8.41 -12.47 -9.35
CA ALA A 337 9.60 -11.62 -9.24
C ALA A 337 10.71 -12.37 -8.50
N HIS A 338 11.97 -12.11 -8.85
CA HIS A 338 13.11 -12.78 -8.25
C HIS A 338 14.20 -11.78 -7.88
N LEU A 339 14.66 -11.86 -6.64
CA LEU A 339 15.67 -10.97 -6.06
C LEU A 339 16.78 -11.78 -5.39
N GLN A 340 18.00 -11.55 -5.83
CA GLN A 340 19.20 -12.07 -5.18
C GLN A 340 19.87 -10.95 -4.39
N VAL A 341 20.35 -11.31 -3.19
CA VAL A 341 20.99 -10.38 -2.25
C VAL A 341 22.38 -10.89 -1.93
N GLU A 342 23.38 -10.05 -2.16
CA GLU A 342 24.80 -10.37 -1.95
C GLU A 342 25.48 -9.24 -1.16
N VAL A 343 26.44 -9.55 -0.30
CA VAL A 343 27.36 -8.57 0.29
C VAL A 343 28.78 -8.98 -0.03
N ASN A 344 29.57 -8.08 -0.63
CA ASN A 344 30.96 -8.34 -1.03
C ASN A 344 31.13 -9.66 -1.81
N ASP A 345 30.26 -9.86 -2.81
CA ASP A 345 30.15 -11.08 -3.64
C ASP A 345 29.78 -12.37 -2.88
N PHE A 346 29.47 -12.29 -1.59
CA PHE A 346 28.92 -13.39 -0.80
C PHE A 346 27.40 -13.41 -0.90
N ALA A 347 26.83 -14.52 -1.38
CA ALA A 347 25.39 -14.70 -1.48
C ALA A 347 24.74 -14.83 -0.10
N LEU A 348 23.78 -13.95 0.20
CA LEU A 348 23.05 -13.93 1.46
C LEU A 348 21.63 -14.52 1.34
N ALA A 349 20.93 -14.18 0.26
CA ALA A 349 19.56 -14.65 0.05
C ALA A 349 19.19 -14.69 -1.44
N ASP A 350 18.21 -15.54 -1.75
CA ASP A 350 17.63 -15.73 -3.07
C ASP A 350 16.12 -15.90 -2.89
N PHE A 351 15.35 -14.90 -3.32
CA PHE A 351 13.92 -14.79 -3.06
C PHE A 351 13.09 -14.94 -4.34
N GLU A 352 12.00 -15.68 -4.21
CA GLU A 352 10.94 -15.80 -5.22
C GLU A 352 9.64 -15.20 -4.65
N PHE A 353 9.04 -14.26 -5.38
CA PHE A 353 7.78 -13.63 -4.99
C PHE A 353 6.69 -13.91 -6.01
N ASP A 354 5.49 -14.18 -5.51
CA ASP A 354 4.28 -14.25 -6.33
C ASP A 354 3.96 -12.89 -6.96
N ASN A 355 3.35 -12.92 -8.14
CA ASN A 355 2.98 -11.71 -8.87
C ASN A 355 1.77 -10.99 -8.24
N ASP A 356 2.01 -9.88 -7.55
CA ASP A 356 0.98 -8.99 -7.01
C ASP A 356 0.35 -8.05 -8.05
N LYS A 357 0.93 -7.99 -9.26
CA LYS A 357 0.45 -7.21 -10.40
C LYS A 357 0.57 -5.69 -10.22
N ALA A 358 1.24 -5.20 -9.19
CA ALA A 358 1.19 -3.79 -8.82
C ALA A 358 1.99 -2.88 -9.77
N VAL A 359 3.27 -3.17 -9.99
CA VAL A 359 4.17 -2.31 -10.80
C VAL A 359 3.69 -2.20 -12.24
N TYR A 360 3.31 -3.32 -12.88
CA TYR A 360 2.84 -3.30 -14.26
C TYR A 360 1.41 -2.75 -14.43
N ARG A 361 0.69 -2.55 -13.31
CA ARG A 361 -0.58 -1.81 -13.23
C ARG A 361 -0.36 -0.42 -12.64
N ASP A 362 0.81 0.13 -12.90
CA ASP A 362 1.13 1.54 -12.70
C ASP A 362 1.04 2.00 -11.24
N ALA A 363 1.08 1.07 -10.26
CA ALA A 363 1.21 1.43 -8.86
C ALA A 363 2.62 1.98 -8.61
N LEU A 364 2.68 3.10 -7.90
CA LEU A 364 3.93 3.82 -7.61
C LEU A 364 4.35 3.78 -6.15
N GLN A 365 3.53 3.18 -5.29
CA GLN A 365 3.72 3.25 -3.84
C GLN A 365 3.55 1.92 -3.11
N SER A 366 2.62 1.04 -3.52
CA SER A 366 2.47 -0.24 -2.82
C SER A 366 1.84 -1.35 -3.66
N GLY A 367 1.90 -2.56 -3.14
CA GLY A 367 1.28 -3.78 -3.61
C GLY A 367 1.14 -4.73 -2.42
N ASN A 368 1.58 -5.99 -2.56
CA ASN A 368 1.71 -6.88 -1.41
C ASN A 368 3.02 -6.59 -0.68
N PHE A 369 2.94 -6.41 0.63
CA PHE A 369 4.09 -6.11 1.47
C PHE A 369 4.84 -7.39 1.86
N PHE A 370 6.17 -7.35 1.79
CA PHE A 370 7.06 -8.39 2.27
C PHE A 370 8.20 -7.77 3.06
N TRP A 371 8.72 -8.49 4.04
CA TRP A 371 9.92 -8.09 4.76
C TRP A 371 10.79 -9.29 5.04
N GLU A 372 12.09 -9.06 5.10
CA GLU A 372 13.09 -10.07 5.44
C GLU A 372 14.15 -9.49 6.38
N LYS A 373 14.61 -10.32 7.31
CA LYS A 373 15.69 -9.99 8.25
C LYS A 373 16.82 -10.99 8.05
N ILE A 374 17.85 -10.55 7.35
CA ILE A 374 18.94 -11.38 6.84
C ILE A 374 20.18 -11.14 7.70
N THR A 375 20.76 -12.22 8.22
CA THR A 375 22.06 -12.16 8.90
C THR A 375 23.18 -12.04 7.88
N VAL A 376 24.01 -11.01 8.00
CA VAL A 376 25.25 -10.83 7.25
C VAL A 376 26.39 -11.38 8.11
N PRO A 377 27.08 -12.47 7.67
CA PRO A 377 28.14 -13.07 8.47
C PRO A 377 29.31 -12.12 8.71
N ALA A 378 29.89 -12.15 9.92
CA ALA A 378 30.95 -11.22 10.33
C ALA A 378 32.18 -11.29 9.40
N GLU A 379 32.49 -12.46 8.86
CA GLU A 379 33.60 -12.71 7.94
C GLU A 379 33.42 -12.06 6.56
N THR A 380 32.19 -11.65 6.22
CA THR A 380 31.92 -10.95 4.95
C THR A 380 32.15 -9.45 5.06
N VAL A 381 32.20 -8.89 6.28
CA VAL A 381 32.48 -7.48 6.52
C VAL A 381 33.98 -7.24 6.35
N ILE A 382 34.35 -6.29 5.49
CA ILE A 382 35.74 -5.89 5.26
C ILE A 382 36.01 -4.50 5.80
N ASP A 383 37.27 -4.19 6.09
CA ASP A 383 37.68 -2.85 6.51
C ASP A 383 37.61 -1.88 5.34
N GLY A 384 36.78 -0.85 5.47
CA GLY A 384 36.55 0.17 4.46
C GLY A 384 35.26 -0.05 3.67
N GLU A 385 35.34 0.09 2.34
CA GLU A 385 34.20 0.03 1.44
C GLU A 385 33.62 -1.39 1.33
N ASN A 386 32.35 -1.52 1.66
CA ASN A 386 31.53 -2.72 1.52
C ASN A 386 30.41 -2.47 0.50
N VAL A 387 29.95 -3.52 -0.17
CA VAL A 387 28.92 -3.42 -1.22
C VAL A 387 27.81 -4.44 -0.99
N LEU A 388 26.60 -3.95 -0.73
CA LEU A 388 25.36 -4.73 -0.84
C LEU A 388 24.88 -4.68 -2.29
N SER A 389 24.64 -5.83 -2.92
CA SER A 389 24.07 -5.94 -4.26
C SER A 389 22.68 -6.55 -4.22
N LEU A 390 21.72 -5.86 -4.83
CA LEU A 390 20.33 -6.27 -5.02
C LEU A 390 20.11 -6.53 -6.51
N ARG A 391 20.06 -7.81 -6.88
CA ARG A 391 19.97 -8.26 -8.27
C ARG A 391 18.59 -8.81 -8.57
N VAL A 392 17.81 -8.07 -9.34
CA VAL A 392 16.55 -8.54 -9.90
C VAL A 392 16.86 -9.25 -11.21
N THR A 393 16.57 -10.55 -11.30
CA THR A 393 16.81 -11.34 -12.53
C THR A 393 15.54 -11.54 -13.36
N ARG A 394 14.36 -11.36 -12.74
CA ARG A 394 13.05 -11.37 -13.40
C ARG A 394 12.03 -10.58 -12.59
N GLY A 395 11.02 -10.05 -13.28
CA GLY A 395 9.96 -9.24 -12.66
C GLY A 395 10.45 -7.85 -12.22
N SER A 396 9.81 -7.31 -11.19
CA SER A 396 10.16 -6.01 -10.60
C SER A 396 9.90 -6.01 -9.09
N ILE A 397 10.76 -5.31 -8.34
CA ILE A 397 10.70 -5.13 -6.90
C ILE A 397 10.48 -3.66 -6.60
N MET A 398 9.46 -3.34 -5.80
CA MET A 398 9.20 -2.01 -5.26
C MET A 398 9.67 -2.00 -3.81
N TYR A 399 10.67 -1.18 -3.49
CA TYR A 399 11.24 -1.13 -2.15
C TYR A 399 10.41 -0.26 -1.22
N ASP A 400 10.34 -0.61 0.06
CA ASP A 400 9.80 0.23 1.15
C ASP A 400 10.98 0.88 1.89
N ALA A 401 11.78 0.04 2.55
CA ALA A 401 12.96 0.45 3.29
C ALA A 401 14.06 -0.62 3.23
N ILE A 402 15.30 -0.19 3.37
CA ILE A 402 16.47 -1.06 3.48
C ILE A 402 17.34 -0.51 4.60
N SER A 403 17.70 -1.33 5.58
CA SER A 403 18.63 -0.90 6.64
C SER A 403 19.62 -1.99 7.01
N LEU A 404 20.80 -1.56 7.43
CA LEU A 404 21.83 -2.43 7.97
C LEU A 404 22.11 -2.01 9.40
N ALA A 405 22.11 -2.95 10.33
CA ALA A 405 22.40 -2.72 11.74
C ALA A 405 23.48 -3.67 12.23
N ARG A 406 24.19 -3.29 13.31
CA ARG A 406 24.95 -4.27 14.08
C ARG A 406 24.01 -5.26 14.73
N GLU A 407 24.37 -6.53 14.72
CA GLU A 407 23.69 -7.51 15.56
C GLU A 407 23.96 -7.15 17.03
N ALA A 408 22.92 -7.10 17.87
CA ALA A 408 23.11 -6.84 19.29
C ALA A 408 23.89 -8.01 19.91
N ALA A 409 24.98 -7.70 20.63
CA ALA A 409 25.82 -8.68 21.31
C ALA A 409 25.11 -9.49 22.39
#